data_AF-A0A931MVP9-F1
#
_entry.id   AF-A0A931MVP9-F1
#
_cell.length_a   1.000
_cell.length_b   1.000
_cell.length_c   1.000
_cell.angle_alpha   90.00
_cell.angle_beta   90.00
_cell.angle_gamma   90.00
#
_symmetry.space_group_name_H-M   'P 1'
#
loop_
_entity.id
_entity.type
_entity.pdbx_description
1 polymer ?
#
loop_
_entity_poly.entity_id
_entity_poly.type
_entity_poly.pdbx_seq_one_letter_code
_entity_poly.pdbx_strand_id
1 'polypeptide(L)' 'MPYKQLLEGQIEELRIRMYEIYNNNPTDKELVRISQELDDLLNKFRKHANYQNTSNY' A
#
# COMPACT_ATOMS: atom_id res chain seq x y z
N MET A 1 -12.45 7.69 11.10
CA MET A 1 -11.89 7.99 9.76
C MET A 1 -12.61 7.14 8.72
N PRO A 2 -12.93 7.67 7.54
CA PRO A 2 -13.41 6.86 6.41
C PRO A 2 -12.36 5.82 6.01
N TYR A 3 -12.81 4.60 5.69
CA TYR A 3 -11.97 3.44 5.38
C TYR A 3 -10.91 3.72 4.31
N LYS A 4 -11.24 4.56 3.32
CA LYS A 4 -10.31 5.02 2.28
C LYS A 4 -9.10 5.75 2.85
N GLN A 5 -9.30 6.69 3.78
CA GLN A 5 -8.22 7.47 4.39
C GLN A 5 -7.30 6.60 5.26
N LEU A 6 -7.85 5.56 5.90
CA LEU A 6 -7.05 4.59 6.65
C LEU A 6 -6.13 3.80 5.71
N LEU A 7 -6.64 3.34 4.58
CA LEU A 7 -5.83 2.63 3.57
C LEU A 7 -4.76 3.55 2.98
N GLU A 8 -5.07 4.82 2.69
CA GLU A 8 -4.09 5.80 2.20
C GLU A 8 -2.95 6.01 3.20
N GLY A 9 -3.26 6.15 4.50
CA GLY A 9 -2.26 6.26 5.56
C GLY A 9 -1.35 5.04 5.64
N GLN A 10 -1.94 3.84 5.64
CA GLN A 10 -1.16 2.58 5.69
C GLN A 10 -0.26 2.39 4.47
N ILE A 11 -0.74 2.78 3.28
CA ILE A 11 0.06 2.74 2.04
C ILE A 11 1.25 3.71 2.15
N GLU A 12 1.03 4.92 2.65
CA GLU A 12 2.08 5.92 2.82
C GLU A 12 3.17 5.45 3.78
N GLU A 13 2.78 4.93 4.95
CA GLU A 13 3.70 4.40 5.97
C GLU A 13 4.57 3.26 5.42
N LEU A 14 3.96 2.30 4.72
CA LEU A 14 4.69 1.20 4.09
C LEU A 14 5.61 1.68 2.96
N ARG A 15 5.19 2.69 2.18
CA ARG A 15 6.03 3.26 1.12
C ARG A 15 7.29 3.90 1.72
N ILE A 16 7.16 4.68 2.79
CA ILE A 16 8.30 5.32 3.47
C ILE A 16 9.26 4.25 3.98
N ARG A 17 8.74 3.24 4.71
CA ARG A 17 9.57 2.15 5.24
C ARG A 17 10.29 1.36 4.14
N MET A 18 9.62 1.09 3.01
CA MET A 18 10.24 0.44 1.86
C MET A 18 11.45 1.25 1.35
N TYR A 19 11.30 2.57 1.23
CA TYR A 19 12.39 3.46 0.78
C TYR A 19 13.53 3.54 1.79
N GLU A 20 13.24 3.57 3.09
CA GLU A 20 14.27 3.53 4.14
C GLU A 20 15.11 2.26 4.03
N ILE A 21 14.47 1.09 3.83
CA ILE A 21 15.19 -0.17 3.65
C ILE A 21 15.99 -0.15 2.36
N TYR A 22 15.40 0.28 1.25
CA TYR A 22 16.08 0.36 -0.04
C TYR A 22 17.34 1.24 0.01
N ASN A 23 17.24 2.41 0.65
CA ASN A 23 18.34 3.35 0.79
C ASN A 23 19.47 2.81 1.68
N ASN A 24 19.13 1.99 2.68
CA ASN A 24 20.11 1.37 3.57
C ASN A 24 20.75 0.11 2.95
N ASN A 25 19.93 -0.81 2.43
CA ASN A 25 20.36 -2.03 1.78
C ASN A 25 19.34 -2.48 0.71
N PRO A 26 19.62 -2.24 -0.59
CA PRO A 26 18.70 -2.60 -1.67
C PRO A 26 18.58 -4.12 -1.91
N THR A 27 19.43 -4.93 -1.27
CA THR A 27 19.39 -6.40 -1.37
C THR A 27 18.79 -7.06 -0.12
N ASP A 28 18.25 -6.27 0.80
CA ASP A 28 17.62 -6.79 2.00
C ASP A 28 16.39 -7.64 1.63
N LYS A 29 16.26 -8.81 2.25
CA LYS A 29 15.09 -9.69 2.07
C LYS A 29 13.81 -9.04 2.62
N GLU A 30 13.97 -8.16 3.62
CA GLU A 30 12.86 -7.38 4.17
C GLU A 30 12.28 -6.41 3.15
N LEU A 31 13.10 -5.89 2.22
CA LEU A 31 12.62 -5.03 1.14
C LEU A 31 11.60 -5.76 0.26
N VAL A 32 11.88 -7.03 -0.07
CA VAL A 32 10.98 -7.87 -0.86
C VAL A 32 9.66 -8.09 -0.10
N ARG A 33 9.75 -8.43 1.20
CA ARG A 33 8.57 -8.64 2.05
C ARG A 33 7.68 -7.40 2.10
N ILE A 34 8.26 -6.23 2.32
CA ILE A 34 7.53 -4.97 2.38
C ILE A 34 6.93 -4.58 1.03
N SER A 35 7.64 -4.83 -0.07
CA SER A 35 7.10 -4.56 -1.42
C SER A 35 5.83 -5.36 -1.69
N GLN A 36 5.77 -6.62 -1.23
CA GLN A 36 4.60 -7.48 -1.36
C GLN A 36 3.43 -6.99 -0.48
N GLU A 37 3.71 -6.56 0.75
CA GLU A 37 2.69 -5.99 1.64
C GLU A 37 2.09 -4.69 1.07
N LEU A 38 2.94 -3.84 0.48
CA LEU A 38 2.51 -2.62 -0.19
C LEU A 38 1.59 -2.94 -1.39
N ASP A 39 1.97 -3.92 -2.21
CA ASP A 39 1.15 -4.37 -3.35
C ASP A 39 -0.23 -4.89 -2.89
N ASP A 40 -0.30 -5.64 -1.80
CA ASP A 40 -1.56 -6.11 -1.23
C ASP A 40 -2.48 -4.96 -0.77
N LEU A 41 -1.91 -3.93 -0.14
CA LEU A 41 -2.67 -2.74 0.25
C LEU A 41 -3.14 -1.93 -0.95
N LEU A 42 -2.28 -1.74 -1.96
CA LEU A 42 -2.65 -1.08 -3.22
C LEU A 42 -3.79 -1.82 -3.92
N ASN A 43 -3.77 -3.15 -3.91
CA ASN A 43 -4.84 -3.97 -4.47
C ASN A 43 -6.14 -3.83 -3.69
N LYS A 44 -6.10 -3.79 -2.35
CA LYS A 44 -7.29 -3.53 -1.51
C LYS A 44 -7.86 -2.14 -1.78
N PHE A 45 -7.00 -1.13 -1.89
CA PHE A 45 -7.40 0.24 -2.20
C PHE A 45 -8.06 0.36 -3.57
N ARG A 46 -7.45 -0.24 -4.62
CA ARG A 46 -8.02 -0.30 -5.97
C ARG A 46 -9.38 -0.99 -6.01
N LYS A 47 -9.51 -2.13 -5.32
CA LYS A 47 -10.81 -2.82 -5.19
C LYS A 47 -11.85 -1.90 -4.58
N HIS A 48 -11.54 -1.24 -3.46
CA HIS A 48 -12.45 -0.31 -2.81
C HIS A 48 -12.85 0.87 -3.72
N ALA A 49 -11.88 1.46 -4.44
CA ALA A 49 -12.15 2.53 -5.40
C ALA A 49 -13.06 2.08 -6.56
N ASN A 50 -12.86 0.86 -7.07
CA ASN A 50 -13.67 0.30 -8.16
C ASN A 50 -15.10 -0.05 -7.73
N TYR A 51 -15.29 -0.59 -6.51
CA TYR A 51 -16.64 -0.86 -5.97
C TYR A 51 -17.49 0.41 -5.83
N GLN A 52 -16.86 1.54 -5.48
CA GLN A 52 -17.56 2.84 -5.39
C GLN A 52 -17.93 3.39 -6.78
N ASN A 53 -17.22 3.01 -7.84
CA ASN A 53 -17.56 3.40 -9.22
C ASN A 53 -18.69 2.54 -9.82
N THR A 54 -18.83 1.28 -9.42
CA THR A 54 -19.88 0.38 -9.95
C THR A 54 -21.21 0.48 -9.22
N SER A 55 -21.24 1.00 -7.99
CA SER A 55 -22.49 1.18 -7.21
C SER A 55 -23.27 2.47 -7.52
N ASN A 56 -22.82 3.26 -8.50
CA ASN A 56 -23.48 4.50 -8.94
C ASN A 56 -24.29 4.33 -10.25
N TYR A 57 -24.63 3.10 -10.63
CA TYR A 57 -25.48 2.78 -11.78
C TYR A 57 -26.67 1.89 -11.37
#